data_AF-A0A965PGW8-F1
#
_entry.id   AF-A0A965PGW8-F1
#
_cell.length_a   1.000
_cell.length_b   1.000
_cell.length_c   1.000
_cell.angle_alpha   90.00
_cell.angle_beta   90.00
_cell.angle_gamma   90.00
#
_symmetry.space_group_name_H-M   'P 1'
#
loop_
_entity.id
_entity.type
_entity.pdbx_description
1 polymer ?
#
loop_
_entity_poly.entity_id
_entity_poly.type
_entity_poly.pdbx_seq_one_letter_code
_entity_poly.pdbx_strand_id
1 'polypeptide(L)'
;MGVIKTTELATVQASRKFGEAPQFKRTWVVEVDDPLTPQSEIVYGPGVSYLDPHPEADYCVAFTASVSNYNGSRWHYEVQWDYELPKQADPSENPLERPDIWKWTTGGLSVPALYYYGANNTLQPLVNTANDFFEGVTTDISTLQASISANRAEFDYALAQAVTNSVNSDTYLGGAPGTWKCRGISAQPAVEVVEEVEIRYWQIETGLEFRPDGWPLQIPNVGWNYLDGGQKKRVWVLDPDT
;
A
#
# COMPACT_ATOMS: atom_id res chain seq x y z
N MET A 1 -37.50 -22.87 12.02
CA MET A 1 -36.90 -21.60 11.61
C MET A 1 -35.60 -21.96 10.95
N GLY A 2 -35.60 -21.95 9.63
CA GLY A 2 -34.47 -22.34 8.82
C GLY A 2 -34.83 -22.45 7.35
N VAL A 3 -33.79 -22.59 6.55
CA VAL A 3 -33.89 -22.82 5.12
C VAL A 3 -34.50 -24.20 4.85
N ILE A 4 -35.63 -24.22 4.14
CA ILE A 4 -36.32 -25.46 3.74
C ILE A 4 -35.69 -26.03 2.47
N LYS A 5 -35.39 -25.14 1.52
CA LYS A 5 -35.01 -25.53 0.17
C LYS A 5 -34.16 -24.45 -0.48
N THR A 6 -33.13 -24.88 -1.18
CA THR A 6 -32.29 -24.01 -2.01
C THR A 6 -32.34 -24.51 -3.44
N THR A 7 -32.62 -23.62 -4.40
CA THR A 7 -32.67 -23.92 -5.83
C THR A 7 -31.74 -22.98 -6.58
N GLU A 8 -30.72 -23.51 -7.25
CA GLU A 8 -29.85 -22.69 -8.10
C GLU A 8 -30.60 -22.27 -9.37
N LEU A 9 -30.51 -20.98 -9.71
CA LEU A 9 -31.06 -20.44 -10.95
C LEU A 9 -30.09 -20.69 -12.10
N ALA A 10 -30.61 -21.04 -13.27
CA ALA A 10 -29.82 -21.32 -14.46
C ALA A 10 -29.10 -20.09 -15.05
N THR A 11 -29.27 -18.90 -14.46
CA THR A 11 -28.63 -17.67 -14.92
C THR A 11 -27.17 -17.63 -14.46
N VAL A 12 -26.30 -18.32 -15.20
CA VAL A 12 -24.86 -18.20 -15.05
C VAL A 12 -24.40 -16.94 -15.79
N GLN A 13 -24.02 -15.91 -15.04
CA GLN A 13 -23.39 -14.73 -15.63
C GLN A 13 -21.87 -14.87 -15.49
N ALA A 14 -21.19 -15.00 -16.62
CA ALA A 14 -19.74 -14.96 -16.69
C ALA A 14 -19.31 -13.78 -17.55
N SER A 15 -18.49 -12.89 -16.98
CA SER A 15 -17.84 -11.82 -17.73
C SER A 15 -16.38 -12.18 -17.93
N ARG A 16 -15.94 -12.23 -19.19
CA ARG A 16 -14.54 -12.49 -19.56
C ARG A 16 -14.13 -11.47 -20.62
N LYS A 17 -13.38 -10.45 -20.22
CA LYS A 17 -12.71 -9.54 -21.14
C LYS A 17 -11.23 -9.89 -21.20
N PHE A 18 -10.66 -9.83 -22.39
CA PHE A 18 -9.24 -10.10 -22.57
C PHE A 18 -8.40 -9.07 -21.78
N GLY A 19 -7.53 -9.55 -20.90
CA GLY A 19 -6.70 -8.70 -20.03
C GLY A 19 -7.37 -8.27 -18.72
N GLU A 20 -8.62 -8.65 -18.47
CA GLU A 20 -9.29 -8.42 -17.18
C GLU A 20 -9.49 -9.75 -16.44
N ALA A 21 -9.54 -9.70 -15.10
CA ALA A 21 -9.87 -10.87 -14.30
C ALA A 21 -11.32 -11.31 -14.60
N PRO A 22 -11.56 -12.61 -14.82
CA PRO A 22 -12.91 -13.10 -15.04
C PRO A 22 -13.75 -12.91 -13.78
N GLN A 23 -15.04 -12.64 -13.97
CA GLN A 23 -16.03 -12.55 -12.90
C GLN A 23 -17.14 -13.55 -13.18
N PHE A 24 -17.49 -14.35 -12.18
CA PHE A 24 -18.59 -15.29 -12.24
C PHE A 24 -19.64 -14.92 -11.21
N LYS A 25 -20.91 -15.13 -11.54
CA LYS A 25 -22.02 -14.95 -10.63
C LYS A 25 -22.89 -16.19 -10.64
N ARG A 26 -23.23 -16.67 -9.45
CA ARG A 26 -24.21 -17.73 -9.25
C ARG A 26 -25.32 -17.18 -8.37
N THR A 27 -26.55 -17.57 -8.69
CA THR A 27 -27.73 -17.06 -8.00
C THR A 27 -28.61 -18.24 -7.60
N TRP A 28 -29.14 -18.18 -6.39
CA TRP A 28 -30.03 -19.19 -5.82
C TRP A 28 -31.31 -18.53 -5.32
N VAL A 29 -32.40 -19.29 -5.36
CA VAL A 29 -33.61 -19.00 -4.61
C VAL A 29 -33.63 -19.87 -3.37
N VAL A 30 -33.68 -19.23 -2.21
CA VAL A 30 -33.72 -19.84 -0.89
C VAL A 30 -35.12 -19.68 -0.32
N GLU A 31 -35.77 -20.80 -0.01
CA GLU A 31 -37.10 -20.87 0.62
C GLU A 31 -36.95 -21.06 2.13
N VAL A 32 -37.64 -20.24 2.92
CA VAL A 32 -37.61 -20.28 4.39
C VAL A 32 -38.96 -20.65 5.00
N ASP A 33 -38.96 -21.31 6.16
CA ASP A 33 -40.17 -21.63 6.93
C ASP A 33 -40.65 -20.50 7.83
N ASP A 34 -39.83 -19.46 8.03
CA ASP A 34 -40.10 -18.28 8.84
C ASP A 34 -39.50 -17.03 8.17
N PRO A 35 -40.28 -15.94 7.92
CA PRO A 35 -39.74 -14.69 7.37
C PRO A 35 -38.74 -13.99 8.31
N LEU A 36 -38.67 -14.39 9.58
CA LEU A 36 -37.72 -13.90 10.57
C LEU A 36 -36.42 -14.74 10.60
N THR A 37 -36.26 -15.70 9.68
CA THR A 37 -35.00 -16.45 9.54
C THR A 37 -33.83 -15.48 9.40
N PRO A 38 -32.75 -15.63 10.18
CA PRO A 38 -31.58 -14.76 10.11
C PRO A 38 -31.00 -14.67 8.70
N GLN A 39 -30.54 -13.48 8.30
CA GLN A 39 -29.94 -13.29 6.98
C GLN A 39 -28.69 -14.14 6.79
N SER A 40 -27.90 -14.40 7.84
CA SER A 40 -26.75 -15.31 7.76
C SER A 40 -27.17 -16.71 7.34
N GLU A 41 -28.21 -17.27 7.96
CA GLU A 41 -28.76 -18.58 7.56
C GLU A 41 -29.26 -18.60 6.10
N ILE A 42 -29.85 -17.49 5.64
CA ILE A 42 -30.30 -17.36 4.24
C ILE A 42 -29.10 -17.30 3.28
N VAL A 43 -28.08 -16.49 3.59
CA VAL A 43 -26.86 -16.32 2.79
C VAL A 43 -26.11 -17.64 2.61
N TYR A 44 -25.96 -18.40 3.70
CA TYR A 44 -25.23 -19.67 3.73
C TYR A 44 -26.10 -20.88 3.38
N GLY A 45 -27.41 -20.70 3.19
CA GLY A 45 -28.35 -21.74 2.77
C GLY A 45 -27.99 -22.51 1.48
N PRO A 46 -27.32 -21.89 0.48
CA PRO A 46 -26.76 -22.60 -0.67
C PRO A 46 -25.56 -23.51 -0.37
N GLY A 47 -25.00 -23.46 0.84
CA GLY A 47 -23.79 -24.19 1.21
C GLY A 47 -22.52 -23.61 0.59
N VAL A 48 -22.51 -22.32 0.28
CA VAL A 48 -21.34 -21.57 -0.21
C VAL A 48 -20.87 -20.65 0.91
N SER A 49 -19.58 -20.69 1.20
CA SER A 49 -18.88 -19.84 2.17
C SER A 49 -17.98 -18.83 1.45
N TYR A 50 -17.45 -17.86 2.20
CA TYR A 50 -16.42 -16.99 1.65
C TYR A 50 -15.19 -17.82 1.26
N LEU A 51 -14.49 -17.36 0.23
CA LEU A 51 -13.30 -18.01 -0.33
C LEU A 51 -13.51 -19.43 -0.90
N ASP A 52 -14.74 -19.95 -0.93
CA ASP A 52 -15.02 -21.21 -1.60
C ASP A 52 -14.74 -21.10 -3.12
N PRO A 53 -14.08 -22.10 -3.72
CA PRO A 53 -13.73 -22.08 -5.13
C PRO A 53 -14.99 -22.19 -6.01
N HIS A 54 -14.97 -21.51 -7.16
CA HIS A 54 -16.03 -21.65 -8.14
C HIS A 54 -16.00 -23.07 -8.76
N PRO A 55 -17.15 -23.76 -8.91
CA PRO A 55 -17.17 -25.16 -9.36
C PRO A 55 -16.52 -25.43 -10.73
N GLU A 56 -16.56 -24.44 -11.63
CA GLU A 56 -15.98 -24.54 -12.99
C GLU A 56 -14.65 -23.79 -13.14
N ALA A 57 -14.25 -23.00 -12.14
CA ALA A 57 -13.11 -22.10 -12.20
C ALA A 57 -12.49 -21.98 -10.81
N ASP A 58 -11.78 -23.02 -10.39
CA ASP A 58 -11.18 -23.16 -9.06
C ASP A 58 -10.26 -21.98 -8.64
N TYR A 59 -9.68 -21.28 -9.61
CA TYR A 59 -8.90 -20.06 -9.40
C TYR A 59 -9.73 -18.82 -9.02
N CYS A 60 -11.05 -18.83 -9.21
CA CYS A 60 -11.95 -17.78 -8.71
C CYS A 60 -12.65 -18.25 -7.45
N VAL A 61 -12.78 -17.36 -6.46
CA VAL A 61 -13.37 -17.69 -5.16
C VAL A 61 -14.49 -16.73 -4.80
N ALA A 62 -15.41 -17.18 -3.95
CA ALA A 62 -16.55 -16.40 -3.50
C ALA A 62 -16.11 -15.22 -2.61
N PHE A 63 -16.36 -13.98 -3.04
CA PHE A 63 -15.96 -12.77 -2.31
C PHE A 63 -17.12 -11.92 -1.83
N THR A 64 -18.26 -11.94 -2.53
CA THR A 64 -19.40 -11.09 -2.19
C THR A 64 -20.68 -11.91 -2.27
N ALA A 65 -21.43 -11.89 -1.18
CA ALA A 65 -22.80 -12.37 -1.14
C ALA A 65 -23.75 -11.17 -1.13
N SER A 66 -24.88 -11.30 -1.82
CA SER A 66 -25.98 -10.35 -1.71
C SER A 66 -27.29 -11.11 -1.61
N VAL A 67 -28.22 -10.56 -0.82
CA VAL A 67 -29.55 -11.15 -0.60
C VAL A 67 -30.60 -10.11 -0.93
N SER A 68 -31.62 -10.53 -1.67
CA SER A 68 -32.80 -9.73 -1.97
C SER A 68 -34.08 -10.58 -1.91
N ASN A 69 -35.25 -9.94 -1.91
CA ASN A 69 -36.52 -10.68 -1.94
C ASN A 69 -36.79 -11.18 -3.37
N TYR A 70 -36.97 -12.49 -3.51
CA TYR A 70 -37.31 -13.07 -4.81
C TYR A 70 -38.78 -12.78 -5.16
N ASN A 71 -39.00 -12.03 -6.25
CA ASN A 71 -40.34 -11.62 -6.72
C ASN A 71 -41.21 -10.94 -5.64
N GLY A 72 -40.59 -10.24 -4.67
CA GLY A 72 -41.31 -9.60 -3.56
C GLY A 72 -41.95 -10.57 -2.57
N SER A 73 -41.62 -11.87 -2.64
CA SER A 73 -42.07 -12.85 -1.66
C SER A 73 -41.34 -12.65 -0.33
N ARG A 74 -42.05 -12.83 0.78
CA ARG A 74 -41.46 -12.83 2.14
C ARG A 74 -40.89 -14.20 2.56
N TRP A 75 -41.07 -15.21 1.71
CA TRP A 75 -40.70 -16.60 1.98
C TRP A 75 -39.60 -17.10 1.06
N HIS A 76 -39.27 -16.32 0.02
CA HIS A 76 -38.28 -16.68 -0.99
C HIS A 76 -37.29 -15.53 -1.12
N TYR A 77 -36.02 -15.84 -0.95
CA TYR A 77 -34.92 -14.90 -1.07
C TYR A 77 -34.07 -15.27 -2.26
N GLU A 78 -33.62 -14.27 -3.01
CA GLU A 78 -32.61 -14.42 -4.04
C GLU A 78 -31.26 -14.14 -3.41
N VAL A 79 -30.40 -15.16 -3.38
CA VAL A 79 -29.02 -15.09 -2.88
C VAL A 79 -28.10 -15.14 -4.08
N GLN A 80 -27.24 -14.14 -4.24
CA GLN A 80 -26.24 -14.11 -5.31
C GLN A 80 -24.84 -14.08 -4.71
N TRP A 81 -23.99 -15.00 -5.18
CA TRP A 81 -22.56 -15.01 -4.88
C TRP A 81 -21.76 -14.60 -6.11
N ASP A 82 -20.94 -13.58 -5.93
CA ASP A 82 -19.97 -13.11 -6.91
C ASP A 82 -18.61 -13.73 -6.62
N TYR A 83 -18.02 -14.34 -7.65
CA TYR A 83 -16.70 -14.97 -7.61
C TYR A 83 -15.73 -14.15 -8.46
N GLU A 84 -14.58 -13.84 -7.88
CA GLU A 84 -13.49 -13.14 -8.56
C GLU A 84 -12.14 -13.81 -8.30
N LEU A 85 -11.17 -13.52 -9.17
CA LEU A 85 -9.79 -13.93 -8.95
C LEU A 85 -9.24 -13.22 -7.71
N PRO A 86 -8.71 -13.94 -6.71
CA PRO A 86 -8.04 -13.33 -5.57
C PRO A 86 -6.95 -12.36 -6.04
N LYS A 87 -7.01 -11.12 -5.55
CA LYS A 87 -5.96 -10.11 -5.81
C LYS A 87 -4.71 -10.35 -4.95
N GLN A 88 -4.82 -11.25 -3.97
CA GLN A 88 -3.77 -11.62 -3.03
C GLN A 88 -3.50 -13.13 -3.14
N ALA A 89 -2.26 -13.55 -2.89
CA ALA A 89 -1.87 -14.96 -2.97
C ALA A 89 -2.59 -15.82 -1.93
N ASP A 90 -2.74 -15.30 -0.71
CA ASP A 90 -3.37 -15.99 0.43
C ASP A 90 -4.41 -15.06 1.08
N PRO A 91 -5.64 -14.96 0.50
CA PRO A 91 -6.72 -14.26 1.18
C PRO A 91 -7.12 -15.04 2.43
N SER A 92 -7.04 -14.42 3.61
CA SER A 92 -7.66 -14.96 4.84
C SER A 92 -8.94 -14.20 5.12
N GLU A 93 -9.98 -14.92 5.56
CA GLU A 93 -11.20 -14.31 6.06
C GLU A 93 -10.89 -13.41 7.26
N ASN A 94 -10.02 -13.87 8.16
CA ASN A 94 -9.57 -13.11 9.32
C ASN A 94 -8.72 -11.91 8.86
N PRO A 95 -9.15 -10.66 9.11
CA PRO A 95 -8.41 -9.48 8.66
C PRO A 95 -7.01 -9.38 9.24
N LEU A 96 -6.75 -9.98 10.40
CA LEU A 96 -5.44 -9.96 11.07
C LEU A 96 -4.42 -10.92 10.47
N GLU A 97 -4.87 -11.92 9.72
CA GLU A 97 -4.02 -12.91 9.05
C GLU A 97 -3.73 -12.54 7.59
N ARG A 98 -4.41 -11.51 7.07
CA ARG A 98 -4.18 -11.04 5.71
C ARG A 98 -2.76 -10.49 5.57
N PRO A 99 -2.03 -10.85 4.51
CA PRO A 99 -0.68 -10.36 4.28
C PRO A 99 -0.67 -8.86 3.98
N ASP A 100 0.45 -8.21 4.30
CA ASP A 100 0.63 -6.79 4.03
C ASP A 100 0.63 -6.50 2.52
N ILE A 101 -0.05 -5.43 2.13
CA ILE A 101 -0.15 -5.00 0.74
C ILE A 101 0.93 -3.97 0.46
N TRP A 102 1.82 -4.30 -0.47
CA TRP A 102 2.89 -3.43 -0.91
C TRP A 102 2.51 -2.73 -2.22
N LYS A 103 2.61 -1.41 -2.21
CA LYS A 103 2.47 -0.57 -3.40
C LYS A 103 3.76 0.20 -3.64
N TRP A 104 4.32 0.06 -4.82
CA TRP A 104 5.51 0.79 -5.25
C TRP A 104 5.14 1.85 -6.27
N THR A 105 5.66 3.06 -6.08
CA THR A 105 5.48 4.18 -7.01
C THR A 105 6.83 4.81 -7.28
N THR A 106 7.19 5.02 -8.53
CA THR A 106 8.42 5.74 -8.92
C THR A 106 8.07 7.17 -9.31
N GLY A 107 8.97 8.10 -9.02
CA GLY A 107 8.81 9.51 -9.38
C GLY A 107 10.14 10.20 -9.63
N GLY A 108 10.13 11.29 -10.38
CA GLY A 108 11.27 12.20 -10.50
C GLY A 108 11.17 13.32 -9.46
N LEU A 109 12.28 13.62 -8.79
CA LEU A 109 12.41 14.81 -7.94
C LEU A 109 13.53 15.69 -8.50
N SER A 110 13.26 16.98 -8.70
CA SER A 110 14.29 17.93 -9.08
C SER A 110 15.08 18.36 -7.85
N VAL A 111 16.39 18.16 -7.87
CA VAL A 111 17.33 18.52 -6.80
C VAL A 111 18.44 19.43 -7.35
N PRO A 112 19.09 20.27 -6.53
CA PRO A 112 20.22 21.07 -6.99
C PRO A 112 21.34 20.20 -7.57
N ALA A 113 21.86 20.58 -8.73
CA ALA A 113 22.96 19.88 -9.37
C ALA A 113 24.30 20.35 -8.79
N LEU A 114 24.82 19.63 -7.79
CA LEU A 114 26.09 19.97 -7.13
C LEU A 114 27.29 19.20 -7.70
N TYR A 115 27.05 18.13 -8.45
CA TYR A 115 28.08 17.24 -8.96
C TYR A 115 27.81 16.85 -10.41
N TYR A 116 28.86 16.50 -11.13
CA TYR A 116 28.81 15.90 -12.46
C TYR A 116 29.81 14.74 -12.57
N TYR A 117 29.59 13.84 -13.53
CA TYR A 117 30.55 12.79 -13.84
C TYR A 117 31.56 13.27 -14.88
N GLY A 118 32.82 13.36 -14.47
CA GLY A 118 33.94 13.68 -15.35
C GLY A 118 34.45 12.47 -16.14
N ALA A 119 35.61 12.64 -16.78
CA ALA A 119 36.30 11.51 -17.43
C ALA A 119 36.52 10.37 -16.42
N ASN A 120 36.39 9.12 -16.89
CA ASN A 120 36.49 7.89 -16.09
C ASN A 120 35.39 7.70 -15.03
N ASN A 121 34.21 8.31 -15.20
CA ASN A 121 33.07 8.14 -14.29
C ASN A 121 33.39 8.58 -12.84
N THR A 122 34.25 9.59 -12.70
CA THR A 122 34.60 10.17 -11.40
C THR A 122 33.62 11.29 -11.06
N LEU A 123 33.04 11.25 -9.87
CA LEU A 123 32.15 12.30 -9.38
C LEU A 123 32.98 13.55 -9.05
N GLN A 124 32.69 14.67 -9.70
CA GLN A 124 33.38 15.95 -9.53
C GLN A 124 32.36 17.03 -9.13
N PRO A 125 32.73 17.99 -8.27
CA PRO A 125 31.85 19.09 -7.92
C PRO A 125 31.60 20.00 -9.14
N LEU A 126 30.35 20.41 -9.34
CA LEU A 126 29.96 21.30 -10.42
C LEU A 126 30.27 22.75 -10.01
N VAL A 127 31.48 23.19 -10.32
CA VAL A 127 32.00 24.52 -9.96
C VAL A 127 32.61 25.24 -11.17
N ASN A 128 32.62 26.57 -11.13
CA ASN A 128 33.29 27.40 -12.13
C ASN A 128 34.83 27.35 -11.96
N THR A 129 35.57 28.08 -12.79
CA THR A 129 37.04 28.16 -12.72
C THR A 129 37.58 28.78 -11.41
N ALA A 130 36.75 29.49 -10.66
CA ALA A 130 37.08 30.04 -9.35
C ALA A 130 36.68 29.12 -8.17
N ASN A 131 36.14 27.92 -8.46
CA ASN A 131 35.57 26.97 -7.51
C ASN A 131 34.25 27.40 -6.85
N ASP A 132 33.53 28.35 -7.44
CA ASP A 132 32.18 28.71 -6.99
C ASP A 132 31.12 27.78 -7.61
N PHE A 133 30.08 27.46 -6.84
CA PHE A 133 28.95 26.67 -7.31
C PHE A 133 28.08 27.47 -8.28
N PHE A 134 27.50 26.77 -9.26
CA PHE A 134 26.48 27.36 -10.13
C PHE A 134 25.12 27.38 -9.41
N GLU A 135 24.66 28.57 -9.03
CA GLU A 135 23.36 28.74 -8.40
C GLU A 135 22.22 28.49 -9.40
N GLY A 136 21.14 27.86 -8.92
CA GLY A 136 19.91 27.66 -9.70
C GLY A 136 19.92 26.49 -10.69
N VAL A 137 21.03 25.75 -10.82
CA VAL A 137 21.06 24.54 -11.65
C VAL A 137 20.45 23.36 -10.88
N THR A 138 19.51 22.67 -11.51
CA THR A 138 18.88 21.47 -10.96
C THR A 138 19.12 20.26 -11.86
N THR A 139 19.04 19.07 -11.28
CA THR A 139 19.03 17.77 -11.94
C THR A 139 17.88 16.95 -11.39
N ASP A 140 17.33 16.06 -12.20
CA ASP A 140 16.31 15.14 -11.74
C ASP A 140 16.95 13.89 -11.16
N ILE A 141 16.44 13.43 -10.03
CA ILE A 141 16.78 12.14 -9.44
C ILE A 141 15.55 11.25 -9.42
N SER A 142 15.77 9.95 -9.63
CA SER A 142 14.73 8.96 -9.43
C SER A 142 14.50 8.74 -7.94
N THR A 143 13.24 8.78 -7.54
CA THR A 143 12.78 8.45 -6.21
C THR A 143 11.84 7.25 -6.31
N LEU A 144 11.84 6.43 -5.27
CA LEU A 144 10.95 5.29 -5.14
C LEU A 144 10.19 5.43 -3.84
N GLN A 145 8.87 5.35 -3.90
CA GLN A 145 7.99 5.39 -2.75
C GLN A 145 7.36 4.02 -2.58
N ALA A 146 7.35 3.51 -1.34
CA ALA A 146 6.61 2.32 -0.96
C ALA A 146 5.50 2.74 0.00
N SER A 147 4.27 2.33 -0.28
CA SER A 147 3.16 2.36 0.67
C SER A 147 2.84 0.92 1.07
N ILE A 148 2.82 0.66 2.37
CA ILE A 148 2.51 -0.64 2.96
C ILE A 148 1.22 -0.49 3.73
N SER A 149 0.19 -1.25 3.35
CA SER A 149 -1.08 -1.32 4.08
C SER A 149 -1.17 -2.65 4.82
N ALA A 150 -1.49 -2.59 6.10
CA ALA A 150 -1.40 -3.71 7.03
C ALA A 150 -2.53 -3.64 8.07
N ASN A 151 -3.08 -4.80 8.43
CA ASN A 151 -4.05 -4.91 9.52
C ASN A 151 -3.37 -5.47 10.76
N ARG A 152 -3.55 -4.83 11.92
CA ARG A 152 -2.97 -5.27 13.20
C ARG A 152 -3.99 -5.16 14.34
N ALA A 153 -3.88 -6.04 15.33
CA ALA A 153 -4.76 -6.01 16.50
C ALA A 153 -4.54 -4.75 17.36
N GLU A 154 -3.29 -4.28 17.41
CA GLU A 154 -2.87 -3.13 18.19
C GLU A 154 -2.03 -2.18 17.33
N PHE A 155 -2.02 -0.90 17.72
CA PHE A 155 -1.18 0.12 17.11
C PHE A 155 -0.27 0.76 18.16
N ASP A 156 1.04 0.54 18.02
CA ASP A 156 2.05 1.12 18.91
C ASP A 156 2.39 2.56 18.47
N TYR A 157 1.73 3.52 19.11
CA TYR A 157 1.95 4.95 18.87
C TYR A 157 3.39 5.39 19.16
N ALA A 158 4.04 4.81 20.18
CA ALA A 158 5.38 5.21 20.59
C ALA A 158 6.41 4.76 19.55
N LEU A 159 6.28 3.52 19.06
CA LEU A 159 7.10 3.01 17.97
C LEU A 159 6.88 3.83 16.70
N ALA A 160 5.62 4.09 16.33
CA ALA A 160 5.29 4.87 15.14
C ALA A 160 5.93 6.28 15.17
N GLN A 161 5.87 6.94 16.32
CA GLN A 161 6.53 8.23 16.52
C GLN A 161 8.05 8.13 16.46
N ALA A 162 8.64 7.10 17.06
CA ALA A 162 10.09 6.91 17.11
C ALA A 162 10.70 6.66 15.73
N VAL A 163 10.00 5.94 14.85
CA VAL A 163 10.51 5.61 13.51
C VAL A 163 10.11 6.64 12.45
N THR A 164 9.09 7.47 12.69
CA THR A 164 8.72 8.52 11.73
C THR A 164 9.88 9.52 11.54
N ASN A 165 10.19 9.85 10.29
CA ASN A 165 11.35 10.64 9.88
C ASN A 165 12.73 10.01 10.16
N SER A 166 12.79 8.77 10.63
CA SER A 166 14.05 8.03 10.73
C SER A 166 14.51 7.53 9.36
N VAL A 167 15.81 7.29 9.23
CA VAL A 167 16.47 6.77 8.04
C VAL A 167 17.13 5.44 8.40
N ASN A 168 17.13 4.49 7.47
CA ASN A 168 17.73 3.18 7.69
C ASN A 168 19.23 3.26 8.04
N SER A 169 19.65 2.56 9.08
CA SER A 169 21.05 2.50 9.53
C SER A 169 21.87 1.39 8.86
N ASP A 170 21.19 0.42 8.25
CA ASP A 170 21.80 -0.71 7.52
C ASP A 170 21.06 -0.93 6.19
N THR A 171 21.52 -1.88 5.40
CA THR A 171 20.88 -2.31 4.15
C THR A 171 19.42 -2.68 4.40
N TYR A 172 18.51 -2.04 3.66
CA TYR A 172 17.07 -2.25 3.81
C TYR A 172 16.40 -2.21 2.44
N LEU A 173 15.61 -3.23 2.11
CA LEU A 173 14.89 -3.36 0.82
C LEU A 173 15.82 -3.13 -0.40
N GLY A 174 17.05 -3.64 -0.34
CA GLY A 174 18.08 -3.47 -1.38
C GLY A 174 18.75 -2.09 -1.43
N GLY A 175 18.31 -1.13 -0.61
CA GLY A 175 18.96 0.18 -0.47
C GLY A 175 20.08 0.16 0.56
N ALA A 176 21.16 0.88 0.29
CA ALA A 176 22.28 1.06 1.22
C ALA A 176 21.86 1.83 2.49
N PRO A 177 22.66 1.83 3.57
CA PRO A 177 22.40 2.68 4.74
C PRO A 177 22.18 4.15 4.34
N GLY A 178 21.21 4.81 4.94
CA GLY A 178 20.93 6.22 4.67
C GLY A 178 19.99 6.51 3.49
N THR A 179 19.49 5.50 2.77
CA THR A 179 18.74 5.69 1.50
C THR A 179 17.22 5.60 1.64
N TRP A 180 16.72 4.88 2.64
CA TRP A 180 15.30 4.74 2.94
C TRP A 180 14.92 5.58 4.15
N LYS A 181 13.89 6.40 4.00
CA LYS A 181 13.29 7.19 5.08
C LYS A 181 11.86 6.74 5.33
N CYS A 182 11.50 6.61 6.60
CA CYS A 182 10.10 6.50 6.98
C CYS A 182 9.46 7.89 6.91
N ARG A 183 8.56 8.08 5.93
CA ARG A 183 7.83 9.33 5.74
C ARG A 183 6.80 9.55 6.85
N GLY A 184 6.16 8.46 7.27
CA GLY A 184 5.18 8.46 8.34
C GLY A 184 4.42 7.14 8.40
N ILE A 185 3.74 6.96 9.52
CA ILE A 185 2.86 5.82 9.78
C ILE A 185 1.52 6.40 10.25
N SER A 186 0.43 6.04 9.59
CA SER A 186 -0.93 6.37 9.98
C SER A 186 -1.68 5.11 10.38
N ALA A 187 -2.67 5.24 11.25
CA ALA A 187 -3.54 4.15 11.63
C ALA A 187 -4.97 4.65 11.85
N GLN A 188 -5.94 3.84 11.46
CA GLN A 188 -7.36 4.08 11.73
C GLN A 188 -8.02 2.80 12.27
N PRO A 189 -8.92 2.91 13.27
CA PRO A 189 -9.65 1.76 13.76
C PRO A 189 -10.65 1.29 12.70
N ALA A 190 -10.76 -0.02 12.53
CA ALA A 190 -11.69 -0.69 11.64
C ALA A 190 -12.34 -1.87 12.36
N VAL A 191 -13.52 -2.26 11.88
CA VAL A 191 -14.29 -3.39 12.40
C VAL A 191 -14.79 -4.20 11.23
N GLU A 192 -14.62 -5.51 11.30
CA GLU A 192 -15.12 -6.47 10.31
C GLU A 192 -15.77 -7.64 11.05
N VAL A 193 -16.87 -8.17 10.51
CA VAL A 193 -17.54 -9.34 11.08
C VAL A 193 -17.16 -10.53 10.21
N VAL A 194 -16.52 -11.52 10.83
CA VAL A 194 -16.08 -12.77 10.18
C VAL A 194 -16.69 -13.91 10.98
N GLU A 195 -17.39 -14.83 10.32
CA GLU A 195 -18.07 -15.96 10.97
C GLU A 195 -18.95 -15.52 12.18
N GLU A 196 -19.70 -14.42 12.02
CA GLU A 196 -20.54 -13.82 13.07
C GLU A 196 -19.77 -13.28 14.31
N VAL A 197 -18.45 -13.27 14.26
CA VAL A 197 -17.59 -12.69 15.30
C VAL A 197 -17.11 -11.31 14.86
N GLU A 198 -17.36 -10.30 15.70
CA GLU A 198 -16.85 -8.96 15.49
C GLU A 198 -15.35 -8.90 15.78
N ILE A 199 -14.54 -8.61 14.75
CA ILE A 199 -13.10 -8.43 14.85
C ILE A 199 -12.78 -6.94 14.72
N ARG A 200 -12.22 -6.37 15.79
CA ARG A 200 -11.72 -5.00 15.82
C ARG A 200 -10.23 -5.00 15.55
N TYR A 201 -9.78 -4.12 14.65
CA TYR A 201 -8.37 -4.02 14.29
C TYR A 201 -8.00 -2.59 13.88
N TRP A 202 -6.71 -2.36 13.67
CA TRP A 202 -6.16 -1.13 13.13
C TRP A 202 -5.71 -1.36 11.69
N GLN A 203 -6.22 -0.54 10.78
CA GLN A 203 -5.69 -0.40 9.43
C GLN A 203 -4.53 0.59 9.49
N ILE A 204 -3.33 0.08 9.27
CA ILE A 204 -2.07 0.82 9.33
C ILE A 204 -1.58 1.06 7.92
N GLU A 205 -1.22 2.30 7.60
CA GLU A 205 -0.51 2.65 6.38
C GLU A 205 0.88 3.20 6.74
N THR A 206 1.92 2.58 6.18
CA THR A 206 3.31 3.02 6.33
C THR A 206 3.83 3.54 5.01
N GLY A 207 4.31 4.79 5.01
CA GLY A 207 4.97 5.40 3.86
C GLY A 207 6.48 5.36 4.01
N LEU A 208 7.16 4.78 3.02
CA LEU A 208 8.61 4.79 2.89
C LEU A 208 9.02 5.52 1.62
N GLU A 209 10.14 6.24 1.69
CA GLU A 209 10.69 6.98 0.57
C GLU A 209 12.18 6.68 0.41
N PHE A 210 12.55 6.28 -0.79
CA PHE A 210 13.91 5.97 -1.19
C PHE A 210 14.50 7.08 -2.02
N ARG A 211 15.73 7.44 -1.65
CA ARG A 211 16.58 8.36 -2.39
C ARG A 211 17.94 7.70 -2.65
N PRO A 212 18.37 7.57 -3.93
CA PRO A 212 19.62 6.90 -4.27
C PRO A 212 20.85 7.60 -3.71
N ASP A 213 20.84 8.94 -3.64
CA ASP A 213 21.93 9.74 -3.08
C ASP A 213 21.96 9.77 -1.54
N GLY A 214 20.96 9.13 -0.91
CA GLY A 214 20.75 9.18 0.53
C GLY A 214 19.99 10.40 1.02
N TRP A 215 19.53 10.30 2.25
CA TRP A 215 18.83 11.33 3.02
C TRP A 215 19.73 12.25 3.86
N PRO A 216 20.90 11.81 4.38
CA PRO A 216 21.80 12.71 5.09
C PRO A 216 22.16 13.92 4.22
N LEU A 217 21.96 15.12 4.76
CA LEU A 217 22.34 16.36 4.09
C LEU A 217 23.86 16.42 3.96
N GLN A 218 24.36 16.21 2.75
CA GLN A 218 25.77 16.44 2.43
C GLN A 218 25.97 17.91 2.07
N ILE A 219 25.91 18.78 3.08
CA ILE A 219 26.26 20.21 2.91
C ILE A 219 27.59 20.49 3.64
N PRO A 220 28.74 19.99 3.14
CA PRO A 220 30.01 20.34 3.73
C PRO A 220 30.34 21.81 3.42
N ASN A 221 30.67 22.58 4.46
CA ASN A 221 31.38 23.85 4.38
C ASN A 221 30.73 24.95 3.50
N VAL A 222 29.42 25.15 3.61
CA VAL A 222 28.76 26.30 2.96
C VAL A 222 28.89 27.56 3.81
N GLY A 223 29.30 28.67 3.19
CA GLY A 223 29.32 30.01 3.76
C GLY A 223 30.69 30.71 3.69
N TRP A 224 30.72 32.00 4.05
CA TRP A 224 31.90 32.86 3.95
C TRP A 224 32.89 32.71 5.12
N ASN A 225 32.98 31.54 5.75
CA ASN A 225 33.82 31.34 6.92
C ASN A 225 34.71 30.10 6.78
N TYR A 226 35.90 30.16 7.33
CA TYR A 226 36.84 29.04 7.42
C TYR A 226 37.35 28.89 8.86
N LEU A 227 37.89 27.72 9.19
CA LEU A 227 38.56 27.48 10.47
C LEU A 227 40.07 27.63 10.29
N ASP A 228 40.69 28.47 11.11
CA ASP A 228 42.14 28.63 11.20
C ASP A 228 42.57 28.43 12.67
N GLY A 229 43.30 27.35 12.93
CA GLY A 229 43.67 26.97 14.30
C GLY A 229 42.46 26.75 15.24
N GLY A 230 41.33 26.30 14.70
CA GLY A 230 40.08 26.11 15.46
C GLY A 230 39.29 27.39 15.71
N GLN A 231 39.74 28.55 15.21
CA GLN A 231 39.00 29.80 15.26
C GLN A 231 38.25 30.05 13.95
N LYS A 232 36.97 30.39 14.05
CA LYS A 232 36.14 30.79 12.91
C LYS A 232 36.57 32.16 12.41
N LYS A 233 37.02 32.25 11.15
CA LYS A 233 37.40 33.49 10.47
C LYS A 233 36.55 33.69 9.22
N ARG A 234 36.29 34.96 8.88
CA ARG A 234 35.58 35.33 7.64
C ARG A 234 36.55 35.30 6.47
N VAL A 235 36.12 34.71 5.36
CA VAL A 235 36.80 34.76 4.07
C VAL A 235 36.51 36.12 3.44
N TRP A 236 37.55 36.76 2.92
CA TRP A 236 37.45 37.98 2.12
C TRP A 236 38.18 37.71 0.81
N VAL A 237 37.60 38.18 -0.29
CA VAL A 237 38.25 38.14 -1.60
C VAL A 237 38.84 39.53 -1.84
N LEU A 238 40.14 39.58 -2.16
CA LEU A 238 40.79 40.78 -2.66
C LEU A 238 40.76 40.70 -4.18
N ASP A 239 40.02 41.60 -4.82
CA ASP A 239 39.99 41.71 -6.27
C ASP A 239 41.30 42.41 -6.73
N PRO A 240 42.01 41.93 -7.76
CA PRO A 240 43.28 42.55 -8.19
C PRO A 240 43.16 44.00 -8.67
N ASP A 241 41.95 44.46 -8.98
CA ASP A 241 41.66 45.77 -9.56
C ASP A 241 41.15 46.82 -8.53
N THR A 242 41.22 46.53 -7.23
CA THR A 242 40.94 47.46 -6.11
C THR A 242 41.98 47.39 -5.02
#